data_AF-A0A959ZSK8-F1
#
_entry.id   AF-A0A959ZSK8-F1
#
_cell.length_a   1.000
_cell.length_b   1.000
_cell.length_c   1.000
_cell.angle_alpha   90.00
_cell.angle_beta   90.00
_cell.angle_gamma   90.00
#
_symmetry.space_group_name_H-M   'P 1'
#
loop_
_entity.id
_entity.type
_entity.pdbx_description
1 polymer ?
#
loop_
_entity_poly.entity_id
_entity_poly.type
_entity_poly.pdbx_seq_one_letter_code
_entity_poly.pdbx_strand_id
1 'polypeptide(L)' 'MQATSIGDAEAALERARSDYLAVSRGAHLFSSESAHLDAEAAAWEKLQAARRELEGVQTGGDVQ' A
#
# COMPACT_ATOMS: atom_id res chain seq x y z
N MET A 1 -16.08 13.90 -4.46
CA MET A 1 -15.31 12.66 -4.23
C MET A 1 -15.10 12.05 -5.61
N GLN A 2 -13.85 11.94 -6.10
CA GLN A 2 -13.60 11.20 -7.35
C GLN A 2 -13.91 9.72 -7.09
N ALA A 3 -14.57 9.06 -8.04
CA ALA A 3 -14.69 7.61 -8.00
C ALA A 3 -13.34 7.02 -8.42
N THR A 4 -12.63 6.37 -7.48
CA THR A 4 -11.42 5.60 -7.80
C THR A 4 -11.83 4.48 -8.76
N SER A 5 -11.22 4.41 -9.95
CA SER A 5 -11.44 3.28 -10.86
C SER A 5 -10.70 2.03 -10.37
N ILE A 6 -11.12 0.83 -10.80
CA ILE A 6 -10.40 -0.42 -10.48
C ILE A 6 -8.92 -0.30 -10.86
N GLY A 7 -8.63 0.26 -12.03
CA GLY A 7 -7.25 0.44 -12.50
C GLY A 7 -6.43 1.40 -11.63
N ASP A 8 -7.05 2.47 -11.09
CA ASP A 8 -6.37 3.37 -10.16
C ASP A 8 -6.08 2.69 -8.83
N ALA A 9 -7.01 1.87 -8.33
CA ALA A 9 -6.85 1.10 -7.10
C ALA A 9 -5.77 0.00 -7.24
N GLU A 10 -5.71 -0.69 -8.38
CA GLU A 10 -4.65 -1.65 -8.70
C GLU A 10 -3.27 -0.98 -8.77
N ALA A 11 -3.19 0.19 -9.44
CA ALA A 11 -1.95 0.96 -9.52
C ALA A 11 -1.48 1.46 -8.14
N ALA A 12 -2.42 1.88 -7.29
CA ALA A 12 -2.12 2.28 -5.91
C ALA A 12 -1.61 1.09 -5.07
N LEU A 13 -2.21 -0.09 -5.22
CA LEU A 13 -1.77 -1.31 -4.54
C LEU A 13 -0.35 -1.71 -4.96
N GLU A 14 -0.06 -1.72 -6.26
CA GLU A 14 1.27 -2.06 -6.76
C GLU A 14 2.33 -1.05 -6.31
N ARG A 15 2.01 0.25 -6.26
CA ARG A 15 2.91 1.26 -5.71
C ARG A 15 3.18 1.01 -4.22
N ALA A 16 2.13 0.81 -3.41
CA ALA A 16 2.28 0.56 -1.98
C ALA A 16 3.08 -0.73 -1.71
N ARG A 17 2.91 -1.77 -2.54
CA ARG A 17 3.70 -3.01 -2.47
C ARG A 17 5.17 -2.76 -2.79
N SER A 18 5.46 -2.00 -3.85
CA SER A 18 6.84 -1.61 -4.19
C SER A 18 7.51 -0.83 -3.06
N ASP A 19 6.79 0.13 -2.47
CA ASP A 19 7.30 0.95 -1.36
C ASP A 19 7.60 0.10 -0.12
N TYR A 20 6.69 -0.81 0.25
CA TYR A 20 6.91 -1.75 1.35
C TYR A 20 8.15 -2.63 1.10
N LEU A 21 8.30 -3.19 -0.10
CA LEU A 21 9.47 -4.01 -0.44
C LEU A 21 10.77 -3.21 -0.42
N ALA A 22 10.76 -1.95 -0.84
CA ALA A 22 11.92 -1.07 -0.80
C ALA A 22 12.34 -0.79 0.65
N VAL A 23 11.38 -0.50 1.54
CA VAL A 23 11.65 -0.27 2.96
C VAL A 23 12.14 -1.56 3.64
N SER A 24 11.46 -2.68 3.43
CA SER A 24 11.79 -3.97 4.05
C SER A 24 13.20 -4.46 3.68
N ARG A 25 13.61 -4.28 2.40
CA ARG A 25 14.97 -4.62 1.94
C ARG A 25 16.01 -3.53 2.26
N GLY A 26 15.56 -2.33 2.56
CA GLY A 26 16.37 -1.13 2.73
C GLY A 26 16.83 -0.87 4.16
N ALA A 27 16.81 -1.85 5.07
CA ALA A 27 17.14 -1.66 6.49
C ALA A 27 18.46 -0.88 6.73
N HIS A 28 19.47 -1.13 5.91
CA HIS A 28 20.78 -0.46 5.96
C HIS A 28 20.76 1.04 5.60
N LEU A 29 19.66 1.55 5.05
CA LEU A 29 19.48 2.96 4.69
C LEU A 29 18.96 3.81 5.86
N PHE A 30 18.55 3.17 6.95
CA PHE A 30 18.01 3.84 8.13
C PHE A 30 19.10 4.08 9.17
N SER A 31 18.96 5.17 9.94
CA SER A 31 19.91 5.55 10.99
C SER A 31 19.90 4.61 12.19
N SER A 32 18.82 3.85 12.37
CA SER A 32 18.65 2.86 13.44
C SER A 32 17.65 1.79 13.04
N GLU A 33 17.68 0.65 13.74
CA GLU A 33 16.68 -0.40 13.62
C GLU A 33 15.27 0.10 13.95
N SER A 34 15.12 0.92 15.00
CA SER A 34 13.82 1.51 15.34
C SER A 34 13.25 2.37 14.22
N ALA A 35 14.08 3.19 13.56
CA ALA A 35 13.65 4.01 12.43
C ALA A 35 13.25 3.16 11.21
N HIS A 36 13.94 2.03 11.00
CA HIS A 36 13.55 1.06 9.97
C HIS A 36 12.21 0.40 10.29
N LEU A 37 12.01 -0.07 11.53
CA LEU A 37 10.77 -0.70 11.97
C LEU A 37 9.58 0.25 11.89
N ASP A 38 9.74 1.52 12.29
CA ASP A 38 8.70 2.54 12.18
C ASP A 38 8.33 2.81 10.71
N ALA A 39 9.33 2.88 9.83
CA ALA A 39 9.11 3.05 8.40
C ALA A 39 8.46 1.82 7.76
N GLU A 40 8.85 0.62 8.16
CA GLU A 40 8.28 -0.64 7.68
C GLU A 40 6.82 -0.77 8.12
N ALA A 41 6.50 -0.44 9.37
CA ALA A 41 5.14 -0.40 9.87
C ALA A 41 4.27 0.62 9.11
N ALA A 42 4.80 1.83 8.86
CA ALA A 42 4.08 2.83 8.08
C ALA A 42 3.83 2.41 6.62
N ALA A 43 4.78 1.72 5.99
CA ALA A 43 4.62 1.19 4.64
C ALA A 43 3.62 0.03 4.61
N TRP A 44 3.63 -0.84 5.63
CA TRP A 44 2.66 -1.92 5.79
C TRP A 44 1.23 -1.39 5.93
N GLU A 45 1.01 -0.36 6.74
CA GLU A 45 -0.32 0.25 6.89
C GLU A 45 -0.85 0.83 5.57
N LYS A 46 0.02 1.45 4.77
CA LYS A 46 -0.35 1.94 3.43
C LYS A 46 -0.70 0.81 2.47
N LEU A 47 0.06 -0.28 2.48
CA LEU A 47 -0.23 -1.47 1.67
C LEU A 47 -1.60 -2.07 2.04
N GLN A 48 -1.87 -2.20 3.34
CA GLN A 48 -3.16 -2.72 3.83
C GLN A 48 -4.31 -1.78 3.49
N ALA A 49 -4.11 -0.46 3.53
CA ALA A 49 -5.12 0.51 3.10
C ALA A 49 -5.43 0.41 1.60
N ALA A 50 -4.41 0.35 0.74
CA ALA A 50 -4.59 0.20 -0.70
C ALA A 50 -5.29 -1.12 -1.06
N ARG A 51 -4.98 -2.20 -0.34
CA ARG A 51 -5.66 -3.49 -0.51
C ARG A 51 -7.14 -3.40 -0.15
N ARG A 52 -7.49 -2.79 0.98
CA ARG A 52 -8.90 -2.59 1.39
C ARG A 52 -9.66 -1.71 0.40
N GLU A 53 -9.00 -0.70 -0.17
CA GLU A 53 -9.59 0.14 -1.21
C GLU A 53 -9.89 -0.69 -2.46
N LEU A 54 -8.94 -1.49 -2.95
CA LEU A 54 -9.17 -2.38 -4.10
C LEU A 54 -10.30 -3.38 -3.83
N GLU A 55 -10.32 -4.03 -2.66
CA GLU A 55 -11.39 -4.94 -2.25
C GLU A 55 -12.76 -4.22 -2.22
N GLY A 56 -12.80 -2.97 -1.75
CA GLY A 56 -14.00 -2.14 -1.76
C GLY A 56 -14.47 -1.77 -3.16
N VAL A 57 -13.55 -1.46 -4.09
CA VAL A 57 -13.88 -1.15 -5.48
C VAL A 57 -14.35 -2.42 -6.23
N GLN A 58 -13.72 -3.57 -5.99
CA GLN A 58 -14.13 -4.85 -6.59
C GLN A 58 -15.53 -5.25 -6.14
N THR A 59 -15.80 -5.23 -4.84
CA THR A 59 -17.11 -5.61 -4.29
C THR A 59 -18.23 -4.62 -4.62
N GLY A 60 -17.90 -3.36 -4.90
CA GLY A 60 -18.86 -2.35 -5.37
C GLY A 60 -19.15 -2.40 -6.88
N GLY A 61 -18.35 -3.12 -7.66
CA GLY A 61 -18.48 -3.23 -9.13
C GLY A 61 -19.37 -4.37 -9.63
N ASP A 62 -19.73 -5.33 -8.78
CA ASP A 62 -20.45 -6.56 -9.15
C ASP A 62 -21.98 -6.45 -9.14
N VAL A 63 -22.56 -5.24 -9.01
CA VAL A 63 -24.03 -5.03 -9.04
C VAL A 63 -24.42 -4.14 -10.22
N GLN A 64 -24.38 -4.67 -11.44
CA GLN A 64 -25.14 -4.17 -12.58
C GLN A 64 -25.64 -5.30 -13.48
#